data_AF-A0A1U7MZW4-F1
#
_entry.id   AF-A0A1U7MZW4-F1
#
_cell.length_a   1.000
_cell.length_b   1.000
_cell.length_c   1.000
_cell.angle_alpha   90.00
_cell.angle_beta   90.00
_cell.angle_gamma   90.00
#
_symmetry.space_group_name_H-M   'P 1'
#
loop_
_entity.id
_entity.type
_entity.pdbx_description
1 polymer ?
#
loop_
_entity_poly.entity_id
_entity_poly.type
_entity_poly.pdbx_seq_one_letter_code
_entity_poly.pdbx_strand_id
1 'polypeptide(L)' 'MHYYPAGDSTYLPPGLQVVVLNKSETRCMEEEARSADYWLQLHFDVQLTERFSVRLALGYTSITKQCLV' A
#
# COMPACT_ATOMS: atom_id res chain seq x y z
N MET A 1 2.46 5.76 -5.94
CA MET A 1 3.00 5.85 -4.56
C MET A 1 4.08 4.80 -4.38
N HIS A 2 5.16 5.11 -3.66
CA HIS A 2 6.32 4.22 -3.47
C HIS A 2 6.47 3.80 -2.01
N TYR A 3 6.75 2.52 -1.78
CA TYR A 3 7.00 1.96 -0.46
C TYR A 3 8.41 1.42 -0.40
N TYR A 4 9.14 1.83 0.65
CA TYR A 4 10.51 1.43 0.90
C TYR A 4 10.60 0.65 2.22
N PRO A 5 11.59 -0.25 2.36
CA PRO A 5 11.91 -0.89 3.62
C PRO A 5 12.15 0.14 4.73
N ALA A 6 11.81 -0.22 5.96
CA ALA A 6 12.07 0.60 7.14
C ALA A 6 13.24 0.04 7.96
N GLY A 7 13.98 0.92 8.63
CA GLY A 7 15.15 0.55 9.43
C GLY A 7 16.32 0.06 8.57
N ASP A 8 17.02 -0.97 9.03
CA ASP A 8 18.22 -1.52 8.39
C ASP A 8 17.93 -2.63 7.36
N SER A 9 16.65 -2.85 7.00
CA SER A 9 16.27 -3.91 6.05
C SER A 9 16.54 -3.48 4.60
N THR A 10 17.11 -4.38 3.81
CA THR A 10 17.32 -4.20 2.36
C THR A 10 16.05 -4.44 1.54
N TYR A 11 15.14 -5.28 2.04
CA TYR A 11 13.95 -5.73 1.32
C TYR A 11 12.68 -5.43 2.10
N LEU A 12 11.57 -5.31 1.38
CA LEU A 12 10.25 -5.26 2.00
C LEU A 12 9.94 -6.59 2.68
N PRO A 13 9.19 -6.59 3.80
CA PRO A 13 8.75 -7.81 4.43
C PRO A 13 7.96 -8.68 3.43
N PRO A 14 8.32 -9.96 3.25
CA PRO A 14 7.55 -10.86 2.41
C PRO A 14 6.10 -10.95 2.89
N GLY A 15 5.14 -10.86 1.98
CA GLY A 15 3.71 -10.88 2.32
C GLY A 15 3.17 -9.55 2.82
N LEU A 16 3.94 -8.46 2.72
CA LEU A 16 3.42 -7.11 2.90
C LEU A 16 2.43 -6.80 1.77
N GLN A 17 1.16 -6.66 2.11
CA GLN A 17 0.11 -6.26 1.19
C GLN A 17 -0.15 -4.77 1.28
N VAL A 18 -0.25 -4.13 0.13
CA VAL A 18 -0.61 -2.73 -0.01
C VAL A 18 -1.90 -2.65 -0.79
N VAL A 19 -2.94 -2.11 -0.16
CA VAL A 19 -4.29 -2.04 -0.70
C VAL A 19 -4.73 -0.59 -0.79
N VAL A 20 -5.21 -0.18 -1.97
CA VAL A 20 -5.86 1.12 -2.17
C VAL A 20 -7.37 0.92 -2.09
N LEU A 21 -8.00 1.69 -1.21
CA LEU A 21 -9.44 1.69 -0.96
C LEU A 21 -10.03 3.03 -1.43
N ASN A 22 -11.16 3.00 -2.13
CA ASN A 22 -11.91 4.22 -2.44
C ASN A 22 -12.68 4.74 -1.22
N LYS A 23 -13.42 5.83 -1.40
CA LYS A 23 -14.29 6.45 -0.38
C LYS A 23 -15.33 5.50 0.25
N SER A 24 -15.71 4.43 -0.46
CA SER A 24 -16.67 3.43 0.01
C SER A 24 -15.98 2.22 0.64
N GLU A 25 -14.69 2.35 1.01
CA GLU A 25 -13.83 1.27 1.53
C GLU A 25 -13.73 0.04 0.62
N THR A 26 -14.03 0.22 -0.67
CA THR A 26 -13.92 -0.85 -1.65
C THR A 26 -12.49 -0.94 -2.15
N ARG A 27 -11.95 -2.16 -2.24
CA ARG A 27 -10.62 -2.42 -2.80
C ARG A 27 -10.61 -2.06 -4.29
N CYS A 28 -9.78 -1.09 -4.64
CA CYS A 28 -9.57 -0.67 -6.03
C CYS A 28 -8.31 -1.29 -6.59
N MET A 29 -7.26 -1.41 -5.79
CA MET A 29 -5.99 -2.02 -6.17
C MET A 29 -5.33 -2.70 -4.99
N GLU A 30 -4.52 -3.71 -5.27
CA GLU A 30 -3.80 -4.51 -4.28
C GLU A 30 -2.51 -5.03 -4.91
N GLU A 31 -1.42 -4.91 -4.18
CA GLU A 31 -0.10 -5.44 -4.54
C GLU A 31 0.54 -6.07 -3.30
N GLU A 32 1.33 -7.13 -3.50
CA GLU A 32 2.01 -7.86 -2.41
C GLU A 32 3.51 -7.91 -2.65
N ALA A 33 4.28 -7.52 -1.64
CA ALA A 33 5.74 -7.59 -1.67
C ALA A 33 6.21 -9.03 -1.59
N ARG A 34 7.08 -9.40 -2.52
CA ARG A 34 7.76 -10.69 -2.60
C ARG A 34 9.10 -10.60 -1.87
N SER A 35 9.70 -11.75 -1.57
CA SER A 35 10.89 -11.86 -0.72
C SER A 35 12.15 -11.12 -1.20
N ALA A 36 12.18 -10.65 -2.46
CA ALA A 36 13.31 -9.91 -3.03
C ALA A 36 12.91 -8.51 -3.51
N ASP A 37 11.73 -8.02 -3.13
CA ASP A 37 11.27 -6.69 -3.55
C ASP A 37 11.92 -5.62 -2.66
N TYR A 38 12.83 -4.86 -3.27
CA TYR A 38 13.52 -3.73 -2.63
C TYR A 38 12.58 -2.53 -2.41
N TRP A 39 11.53 -2.43 -3.21
CA TRP A 39 10.51 -1.39 -3.14
C TRP A 39 9.27 -1.89 -3.88
N LEU A 40 8.12 -1.29 -3.58
CA LEU A 40 6.87 -1.61 -4.22
C LEU A 40 6.19 -0.33 -4.71
N GLN A 41 5.69 -0.36 -5.93
CA GLN A 41 5.01 0.76 -6.57
C GLN A 41 3.58 0.40 -6.91
N LEU A 42 2.66 1.25 -6.46
CA LEU A 42 1.30 1.25 -6.99
C LEU A 42 1.12 2.46 -7.89
N HIS A 43 0.69 2.18 -9.12
CA HIS A 43 0.14 3.17 -10.03
C HIS A 43 -1.37 3.08 -9.99
N PHE A 44 -2.01 4.14 -9.52
CA PHE A 44 -3.45 4.26 -9.54
C PHE A 44 -3.81 5.63 -10.10
N ASP A 45 -4.78 5.65 -11.01
CA ASP A 45 -5.38 6.89 -11.51
C ASP A 45 -6.48 7.30 -10.52
N VAL A 46 -6.09 7.99 -9.46
CA VAL A 46 -7.08 8.66 -8.60
C VAL A 46 -7.38 10.03 -9.18
N GLN A 47 -8.66 10.32 -9.41
CA GLN A 47 -9.10 11.66 -9.80
C GLN A 47 -8.85 12.63 -8.64
N LEU A 48 -8.35 13.84 -8.95
CA LEU A 48 -7.93 14.92 -8.03
C LEU A 48 -8.96 15.35 -6.97
N THR A 49 -10.19 14.85 -7.02
CA THR A 49 -11.28 15.18 -6.08
C THR A 49 -11.68 14.03 -5.15
N GLU A 50 -11.06 12.86 -5.29
CA GLU A 50 -11.52 11.65 -4.58
C GLU A 50 -10.66 11.34 -3.36
N ARG A 51 -11.32 11.21 -2.20
CA ARG A 51 -10.69 10.69 -0.98
C ARG A 51 -10.47 9.19 -1.15
N PHE A 52 -9.26 8.75 -0.87
CA PHE A 52 -8.91 7.34 -0.87
C PHE A 52 -8.13 7.00 0.40
N SER A 53 -8.10 5.73 0.75
CA SER A 53 -7.32 5.22 1.87
C SER A 53 -6.32 4.21 1.37
N VAL A 54 -5.13 4.24 1.95
CA VAL A 54 -4.11 3.24 1.74
C VAL A 54 -4.06 2.36 2.98
N ARG A 55 -4.18 1.05 2.80
CA ARG A 55 -3.98 0.07 3.85
C ARG A 55 -2.72 -0.74 3.60
N LEU A 56 -1.86 -0.81 4.60
CA LEU A 56 -0.71 -1.70 4.65
C LEU A 56 -1.04 -2.85 5.59
N ALA A 57 -0.94 -4.09 5.13
CA ALA A 57 -1.22 -5.28 5.93
C ALA A 57 -0.04 -6.26 5.88
N LEU A 58 0.32 -6.83 7.02
CA LEU A 58 1.35 -7.86 7.14
C LEU A 58 0.90 -8.88 8.19
N GLY A 59 0.61 -10.10 7.74
CA GLY A 59 0.00 -11.13 8.58
C GLY A 59 -1.33 -10.66 9.16
N TYR A 60 -1.43 -10.60 10.49
CA TYR A 60 -2.64 -10.17 11.21
C TYR A 60 -2.66 -8.67 11.56
N THR A 61 -1.60 -7.94 11.21
CA THR A 61 -1.51 -6.51 11.51
C THR A 61 -1.84 -5.70 10.27
N SER A 62 -2.60 -4.62 10.43
CA SER A 62 -2.76 -3.64 9.36
C SER A 62 -2.84 -2.23 9.89
N ILE A 63 -2.34 -1.29 9.09
CA ILE A 63 -2.49 0.15 9.31
C ILE A 63 -3.17 0.76 8.09
N THR A 64 -4.14 1.65 8.34
CA THR A 64 -4.84 2.36 7.28
C THR A 64 -4.59 3.85 7.45
N LYS A 65 -4.16 4.50 6.37
CA LYS A 65 -3.97 5.94 6.29
C LYS A 65 -4.92 6.52 5.25
N GLN A 66 -5.67 7.55 5.64
CA GLN A 66 -6.50 8.30 4.72
C GLN A 66 -5.64 9.34 3.99
N CYS A 67 -5.83 9.43 2.68
CA CYS A 67 -5.14 10.35 1.81
C CYS A 67 -6.16 11.28 1.14
N LEU A 68 -5.79 12.56 1.08
CA LEU A 68 -6.46 13.57 0.25
C LEU A 68 -5.51 13.82 -0.94
N VAL A 69 -6.05 13.83 -2.15
CA VAL A 69 -5.30 14.30 -3.33
C VAL A 69 -5.30 15.82 -3.37
#